data_AF-A0A1F5FGY0-F1
#
_entry.id   AF-A0A1F5FGY0-F1
#
_cell.length_a   1.000
_cell.length_b   1.000
_cell.length_c   1.000
_cell.angle_alpha   90.00
_cell.angle_beta   90.00
_cell.angle_gamma   90.00
#
_symmetry.space_group_name_H-M   'P 1'
#
loop_
_entity.id
_entity.type
_entity.pdbx_description
1 polymer ?
#
loop_
_entity_poly.entity_id
_entity_poly.type
_entity_poly.pdbx_seq_one_letter_code
_entity_poly.pdbx_strand_id
1 'polypeptide(L)'
;MKTNLLVLFLMILPSLLIFSACGGEADKAAPDGSESPSGGTVAGEAPPTGERALLEERCTACHSLDKVYAEKRDEAGWDAVLEEMVSYGAKLDSAERTRLVAYLVSL
;
A
#
# COMPACT_ATOMS: atom_id res chain seq x y z
N MET A 1 -8.90 -42.94 4.10
CA MET A 1 -9.54 -43.38 5.36
C MET A 1 -8.63 -43.01 6.51
N LYS A 2 -9.20 -42.35 7.52
CA LYS A 2 -8.78 -42.30 8.94
C LYS A 2 -7.26 -42.25 9.15
N THR A 3 -6.67 -41.13 9.54
CA THR A 3 -6.89 -40.50 10.84
C THR A 3 -6.22 -39.13 10.84
N ASN A 4 -6.98 -38.05 10.94
CA ASN A 4 -6.52 -36.75 11.47
C ASN A 4 -7.70 -35.96 12.07
N LEU A 5 -8.70 -36.71 12.57
CA LEU A 5 -9.89 -36.17 13.23
C LEU A 5 -9.72 -36.10 14.75
N LEU A 6 -8.67 -36.71 15.30
CA LEU A 6 -8.45 -36.83 16.75
C LEU A 6 -7.61 -35.69 17.36
N VAL A 7 -6.91 -34.90 16.53
CA VAL A 7 -6.15 -33.72 16.98
C VAL A 7 -7.05 -32.47 17.07
N LEU A 8 -8.22 -32.51 16.44
CA LEU A 8 -9.23 -31.45 16.42
C LEU A 8 -10.09 -31.39 17.71
N PHE A 9 -9.91 -32.31 18.66
CA PHE A 9 -10.82 -32.47 19.81
C PHE A 9 -10.22 -32.15 21.19
N LEU A 10 -8.95 -31.72 21.30
CA LEU A 10 -8.30 -31.45 22.60
C LEU A 10 -7.98 -29.97 22.89
N MET A 11 -8.39 -29.05 22.01
CA MET A 11 -8.20 -27.60 22.17
C MET A 11 -9.53 -26.82 22.08
N ILE A 12 -10.64 -27.48 22.43
CA ILE A 12 -11.97 -26.90 22.52
C ILE A 12 -12.58 -27.45 23.82
N LEU A 13 -12.44 -26.74 24.94
CA LEU A 13 -13.08 -26.88 26.28
C LEU A 13 -12.03 -26.47 27.34
N PRO A 14 -11.93 -25.23 27.87
CA PRO A 14 -13.05 -24.39 28.31
C PRO A 14 -12.78 -22.85 28.23
N SER A 15 -13.45 -22.09 27.36
CA SER A 15 -13.47 -20.61 27.46
C SER A 15 -14.83 -19.99 27.14
N LEU A 16 -15.88 -20.80 27.20
CA LEU A 16 -17.24 -20.30 27.37
C LEU A 16 -17.48 -20.09 28.87
N LEU A 17 -18.24 -19.02 29.19
CA LEU A 17 -18.49 -18.41 30.51
C LEU A 17 -17.39 -17.38 30.84
N ILE A 18 -17.58 -16.06 30.82
CA ILE A 18 -18.73 -15.23 31.19
C ILE A 18 -18.44 -13.80 30.66
N PHE A 19 -19.31 -13.20 29.86
CA PHE A 19 -19.59 -11.74 29.91
C PHE A 19 -20.98 -11.49 29.33
N SER A 20 -21.96 -11.75 30.18
CA SER A 20 -23.31 -11.21 30.08
C SER A 20 -23.29 -9.80 30.65
N ALA A 21 -23.63 -8.80 29.85
CA ALA A 21 -24.32 -7.60 30.32
C ALA A 21 -25.01 -6.91 29.13
N CYS A 22 -26.32 -6.81 29.25
CA CYS A 22 -27.25 -6.18 28.31
C CYS A 22 -27.42 -4.69 28.66
N GLY A 23 -27.63 -3.85 27.65
CA GLY A 23 -28.43 -2.64 27.76
C GLY A 23 -27.68 -1.31 27.73
N GLY A 24 -27.76 -0.62 26.59
CA GLY A 24 -27.32 0.77 26.42
C GLY A 24 -27.64 1.33 25.03
N GLU A 25 -28.93 1.56 24.76
CA GLU A 25 -29.48 2.29 23.61
C GLU A 25 -29.19 3.80 23.77
N ALA A 26 -28.54 4.42 22.79
CA ALA A 26 -28.54 5.87 22.59
C ALA A 26 -28.11 6.22 21.15
N ASP A 27 -29.06 6.05 20.23
CA ASP A 27 -29.43 6.99 19.17
C ASP A 27 -28.53 8.23 19.00
N LYS A 28 -27.90 8.42 17.82
CA LYS A 28 -28.16 9.59 16.96
C LYS A 28 -27.44 9.53 15.61
N ALA A 29 -28.25 9.64 14.57
CA ALA A 29 -27.86 9.92 13.19
C ALA A 29 -27.10 11.26 13.03
N ALA A 30 -26.18 11.28 12.06
CA ALA A 30 -26.04 12.29 10.99
C ALA A 30 -24.57 12.35 10.46
N PRO A 31 -24.32 12.82 9.22
CA PRO A 31 -25.12 12.73 8.01
C PRO A 31 -24.37 12.01 6.86
N ASP A 32 -25.15 11.39 5.99
CA ASP A 32 -24.81 11.17 4.58
C ASP A 32 -24.65 12.53 3.89
N GLY A 33 -23.53 12.70 3.19
CA GLY A 33 -23.23 13.93 2.46
C GLY A 33 -21.75 14.25 2.43
N SER A 34 -21.04 13.68 1.47
CA SER A 34 -20.52 14.51 0.38
C SER A 34 -19.76 13.59 -0.57
N GLU A 35 -20.32 13.40 -1.76
CA GLU A 35 -19.55 13.23 -2.98
C GLU A 35 -18.25 14.05 -2.87
N SER A 36 -17.12 13.35 -2.90
CA SER A 36 -15.89 13.98 -3.33
C SER A 36 -16.01 14.08 -4.85
N PRO A 37 -15.98 15.30 -5.44
CA PRO A 37 -16.18 15.46 -6.87
C PRO A 37 -15.01 14.79 -7.59
N SER A 38 -15.29 13.64 -8.22
CA SER A 38 -14.55 13.19 -9.37
C SER A 38 -14.82 14.22 -10.48
N GLY A 39 -13.98 15.25 -10.52
CA GLY A 39 -14.22 16.44 -11.34
C GLY A 39 -12.92 17.14 -11.74
N GLY A 40 -12.46 16.81 -12.95
CA GLY A 40 -11.52 17.60 -13.75
C GLY A 40 -10.06 17.34 -13.39
N THR A 41 -9.15 17.00 -14.30
CA THR A 41 -9.11 17.23 -15.74
C THR A 41 -8.02 16.29 -16.25
N VAL A 42 -8.30 15.40 -17.21
CA VAL A 42 -7.24 14.76 -18.01
C VAL A 42 -6.70 15.81 -19.00
N ALA A 43 -6.07 16.83 -18.46
CA ALA A 43 -4.96 17.48 -19.14
C ALA A 43 -3.80 16.53 -18.88
N GLY A 44 -3.12 16.08 -19.94
CA GLY A 44 -1.92 15.28 -19.79
C GLY A 44 -1.02 15.93 -18.75
N GLU A 45 -0.85 15.25 -17.63
CA GLU A 45 -0.06 15.72 -16.51
C GLU A 45 1.36 15.94 -17.03
N ALA A 46 1.84 17.18 -16.97
CA ALA A 46 3.22 17.47 -17.32
C ALA A 46 4.10 16.64 -16.38
N PRO A 47 5.19 16.03 -16.88
CA PRO A 47 6.02 15.17 -16.05
C PRO A 47 6.53 15.97 -14.83
N PRO A 48 6.58 15.36 -13.64
CA PRO A 48 7.10 16.00 -12.45
C PRO A 48 8.47 16.61 -12.72
N THR A 49 8.65 17.87 -12.32
CA THR A 49 9.89 18.61 -12.55
C THR A 49 10.94 18.17 -11.53
N GLY A 50 11.93 17.40 -11.99
CA GLY A 50 13.02 16.87 -11.17
C GLY A 50 12.77 15.46 -10.61
N GLU A 51 13.85 14.72 -10.36
CA GLU A 51 13.80 13.28 -10.02
C GLU A 51 13.24 13.03 -8.63
N ARG A 52 13.50 13.93 -7.66
CA ARG A 52 12.88 13.87 -6.33
C ARG A 52 11.35 13.99 -6.42
N ALA A 53 10.85 14.96 -7.19
CA ALA A 53 9.42 15.16 -7.36
C ALA A 53 8.79 13.97 -8.10
N LEU A 54 9.48 13.43 -9.12
CA LEU A 54 9.05 12.22 -9.82
C LEU A 54 8.94 11.02 -8.87
N LEU A 55 9.92 10.82 -8.01
CA LEU A 55 9.89 9.75 -7.01
C LEU A 55 8.73 9.93 -6.02
N GLU A 56 8.52 11.14 -5.52
CA GLU A 56 7.40 11.47 -4.63
C GLU A 56 6.05 11.20 -5.29
N GLU A 57 5.84 11.66 -6.52
CA GLU A 57 4.58 11.49 -7.26
C GLU A 57 4.29 10.03 -7.60
N ARG A 58 5.28 9.29 -8.11
CA ARG A 58 5.05 7.92 -8.61
C ARG A 58 4.98 6.86 -7.51
N CYS A 59 5.71 7.04 -6.40
CA CYS A 59 5.98 5.95 -5.47
C CYS A 59 5.28 6.10 -4.11
N THR A 60 4.63 7.23 -3.82
CA THR A 60 3.94 7.44 -2.53
C THR A 60 2.47 7.02 -2.51
N ALA A 61 1.91 6.61 -3.66
CA ALA A 61 0.52 6.17 -3.77
C ALA A 61 0.21 4.89 -2.97
N CYS A 62 1.21 4.04 -2.73
CA CYS A 62 1.02 2.73 -2.07
C CYS A 62 1.74 2.63 -0.71
N HIS A 63 2.87 3.30 -0.51
CA HIS A 63 3.66 3.27 0.72
C HIS A 63 4.61 4.48 0.82
N SER A 64 5.26 4.70 1.97
CA SER A 64 6.26 5.76 2.13
C SER A 64 7.58 5.45 1.38
N LEU A 65 8.44 6.47 1.26
CA LEU A 65 9.77 6.36 0.67
C LEU A 65 10.87 5.99 1.68
N ASP A 66 10.51 5.70 2.93
CA ASP A 66 11.50 5.50 4.01
C ASP A 66 12.50 4.38 3.67
N LYS A 67 12.02 3.28 3.07
CA LYS A 67 12.87 2.18 2.61
C LYS A 67 13.79 2.59 1.46
N VAL A 68 13.28 3.41 0.53
CA VAL A 68 14.05 3.87 -0.63
C VAL A 68 15.28 4.65 -0.18
N TYR A 69 15.13 5.52 0.82
CA TYR A 69 16.26 6.31 1.36
C TYR A 69 17.16 5.53 2.34
N ALA A 70 16.70 4.40 2.86
CA ALA A 70 17.48 3.55 3.76
C ALA A 70 18.35 2.52 3.04
N GLU A 71 18.09 2.28 1.76
CA GLU A 71 18.78 1.25 0.97
C GLU A 71 19.84 1.85 0.05
N LYS A 72 20.91 1.09 -0.19
CA LYS A 72 21.91 1.38 -1.21
C LYS A 72 21.95 0.22 -2.19
N ARG A 73 21.78 0.52 -3.47
CA ARG A 73 21.79 -0.45 -4.55
C ARG A 73 22.57 0.13 -5.73
N ASP A 74 23.10 -0.76 -6.56
CA ASP A 74 23.63 -0.40 -7.86
C ASP A 74 22.48 -0.19 -8.86
N GLU A 75 22.85 0.16 -10.10
CA GLU A 75 21.90 0.45 -11.18
C GLU A 75 20.93 -0.73 -11.43
N ALA A 76 21.47 -1.95 -11.55
CA ALA A 76 20.68 -3.15 -11.77
C ALA A 76 19.75 -3.47 -10.59
N GLY A 77 20.24 -3.27 -9.35
CA GLY A 77 19.43 -3.47 -8.15
C GLY A 77 18.27 -2.49 -8.05
N TRP A 78 18.45 -1.22 -8.42
CA TRP A 78 17.37 -0.24 -8.44
C TRP A 78 16.38 -0.46 -9.58
N ASP A 79 16.84 -0.82 -10.78
CA ASP A 79 15.94 -1.11 -11.91
C ASP A 79 15.01 -2.27 -11.58
N ALA A 80 15.54 -3.34 -10.96
CA ALA A 80 14.75 -4.49 -10.53
C ALA A 80 13.67 -4.12 -9.49
N VAL A 81 14.00 -3.27 -8.51
CA VAL A 81 13.02 -2.80 -7.52
C VAL A 81 11.93 -1.96 -8.17
N LEU A 82 12.29 -1.03 -9.05
CA LEU A 82 11.31 -0.20 -9.74
C LEU A 82 10.42 -1.02 -10.69
N GLU A 83 10.97 -2.03 -11.36
CA GLU A 83 10.20 -2.99 -12.16
C GLU A 83 9.22 -3.79 -11.29
N GLU A 84 9.65 -4.23 -10.10
CA GLU A 84 8.77 -4.91 -9.15
C GLU A 84 7.60 -3.99 -8.74
N MET A 85 7.87 -2.71 -8.43
CA MET A 85 6.80 -1.77 -8.09
C MET A 85 5.84 -1.52 -9.26
N VAL A 86 6.34 -1.46 -10.50
CA VAL A 86 5.49 -1.40 -11.70
C VAL A 86 4.62 -2.65 -11.82
N SER A 87 5.16 -3.83 -11.51
CA SER A 87 4.38 -5.09 -11.49
C SER A 87 3.26 -5.08 -10.45
N TYR A 88 3.44 -4.34 -9.35
CA TYR A 88 2.41 -4.08 -8.32
C TYR A 88 1.45 -2.96 -8.66
N GLY A 89 1.64 -2.29 -9.81
CA GLY A 89 0.71 -1.30 -10.35
C GLY A 89 1.18 0.14 -10.27
N ALA A 90 2.42 0.41 -9.85
CA ALA A 90 2.99 1.75 -9.92
C ALA A 90 2.96 2.27 -11.37
N LYS A 91 2.53 3.52 -11.53
CA LYS A 91 2.46 4.20 -12.83
C LYS A 91 3.79 4.88 -13.11
N LEU A 92 4.77 4.11 -13.59
CA LEU A 92 6.10 4.60 -13.91
C LEU A 92 6.47 4.12 -15.31
N ASP A 93 6.67 5.04 -16.25
CA ASP A 93 7.08 4.67 -17.61
C ASP A 93 8.59 4.36 -17.70
N SER A 94 9.04 3.85 -18.85
CA SER A 94 10.44 3.44 -19.02
C SER A 94 11.45 4.60 -18.98
N ALA A 95 11.06 5.80 -19.44
CA ALA A 95 11.92 6.97 -19.43
C ALA A 95 12.04 7.53 -18.01
N GLU A 96 10.92 7.62 -17.29
CA GLU A 96 10.87 7.96 -15.87
C GLU A 96 11.66 6.95 -15.03
N ARG A 97 11.49 5.65 -15.27
CA ARG A 97 12.24 4.59 -14.59
C ARG A 97 13.74 4.77 -14.76
N THR A 98 14.20 4.98 -16.00
CA THR A 98 15.62 5.21 -16.28
C THR A 98 16.16 6.42 -15.51
N ARG A 99 15.40 7.52 -15.46
CA ARG A 99 15.78 8.71 -14.69
C ARG A 99 15.84 8.44 -13.19
N LEU A 100 14.86 7.71 -12.65
CA LEU A 100 14.84 7.35 -11.23
C LEU A 100 15.98 6.40 -10.86
N VAL A 101 16.32 5.41 -11.69
CA VAL A 101 17.48 4.55 -11.45
C VAL A 101 18.76 5.38 -11.32
N ALA A 102 19.03 6.26 -12.29
CA ALA A 102 20.22 7.12 -12.26
C ALA A 102 20.25 8.02 -11.02
N TYR A 103 19.10 8.58 -10.63
CA TYR A 103 18.97 9.39 -9.43
C TYR A 103 19.23 8.58 -8.15
N LEU A 104 18.62 7.41 -8.00
CA LEU A 104 18.71 6.58 -6.80
C LEU A 104 20.12 6.01 -6.58
N VAL A 105 20.88 5.74 -7.64
CA VAL A 105 22.30 5.37 -7.56
C VAL A 105 23.17 6.53 -7.07
N SER A 106 22.74 7.77 -7.29
CA SER A 106 23.49 8.99 -6.94
C SER A 106 23.26 9.49 -5.50
N LEU A 107 22.29 8.90 -4.78
CA LEU A 107 21.97 9.21 -3.38
C LEU A 107 23.02 8.65 -2.41
#